data_AF-A0A8T7BSM7-F1
#
_entry.id   AF-A0A8T7BSM7-F1
#
_cell.length_a   1.000
_cell.length_b   1.000
_cell.length_c   1.000
_cell.angle_alpha   90.00
_cell.angle_beta   90.00
_cell.angle_gamma   90.00
#
_symmetry.space_group_name_H-M   'P 1'
#
loop_
_entity.id
_entity.type
_entity.pdbx_description
1 polymer ?
#
loop_
_entity_poly.entity_id
_entity_poly.type
_entity_poly.pdbx_seq_one_letter_code
_entity_poly.pdbx_strand_id
1 'polypeptide(L)'
;TAATALSSANGWYITLGTGEKVVGNSVTLNNITFFNTNQPETAVVSTDCSSNLGVARQYKVGFDDATSFQDQNIDGSVDAADRYTTHVGGGYLPSPVPVVVEIDGEIHEGVISGVAVDEPPGSDLNARLRKFWYKEME
;
A
#
# COMPACT_ATOMS: atom_id res chain seq x y z
N THR A 1 2.26 22.43 -5.44
CA THR A 1 2.61 20.99 -5.60
C THR A 1 1.49 20.14 -5.03
N ALA A 2 1.54 18.81 -5.16
CA ALA A 2 0.56 17.91 -4.52
C ALA A 2 0.46 18.17 -3.00
N ALA A 3 1.59 18.38 -2.33
CA ALA A 3 1.66 18.76 -0.92
C ALA A 3 0.93 20.09 -0.62
N THR A 4 1.08 21.13 -1.47
CA THR A 4 0.34 22.39 -1.31
C THR A 4 -1.16 22.20 -1.47
N ALA A 5 -1.59 21.40 -2.47
CA ALA A 5 -3.00 21.13 -2.69
C ALA A 5 -3.62 20.39 -1.48
N LEU A 6 -2.89 19.41 -0.94
CA LEU A 6 -3.29 18.69 0.28
C LEU A 6 -3.37 19.61 1.50
N SER A 7 -2.43 20.55 1.67
CA SER A 7 -2.45 21.50 2.81
C SER A 7 -3.69 22.41 2.84
N SER A 8 -4.34 22.61 1.69
CA SER A 8 -5.58 23.36 1.55
C SER A 8 -6.84 22.48 1.49
N ALA A 9 -6.68 21.17 1.52
CA ALA A 9 -7.75 20.18 1.41
C ALA A 9 -8.04 19.52 2.77
N ASN A 10 -9.22 18.91 2.88
CA ASN A 10 -9.60 18.13 4.07
C ASN A 10 -9.09 16.66 4.01
N GLY A 11 -8.27 16.33 3.02
CA GLY A 11 -7.76 14.99 2.79
C GLY A 11 -7.41 14.74 1.33
N TRP A 12 -7.17 13.47 1.01
CA TRP A 12 -6.81 13.01 -0.33
C TRP A 12 -7.71 11.86 -0.78
N TYR A 13 -7.69 11.60 -2.08
CA TYR A 13 -8.28 10.41 -2.67
C TYR A 13 -7.40 9.93 -3.84
N ILE A 14 -7.48 8.64 -4.14
CA ILE A 14 -6.83 8.04 -5.31
C ILE A 14 -7.92 7.66 -6.29
N THR A 15 -7.87 8.21 -7.49
CA THR A 15 -8.69 7.72 -8.61
C THR A 15 -8.10 6.40 -9.10
N LEU A 16 -8.82 5.31 -8.87
CA LEU A 16 -8.47 3.99 -9.39
C LEU A 16 -8.75 3.91 -10.90
N GLY A 17 -8.16 2.92 -11.56
CA GLY A 17 -8.42 2.63 -12.97
C GLY A 17 -9.89 2.33 -13.25
N THR A 18 -10.28 2.44 -14.52
CA THR A 18 -11.66 2.13 -14.95
C THR A 18 -12.02 0.69 -14.57
N GLY A 19 -13.10 0.53 -13.80
CA GLY A 19 -13.56 -0.77 -13.33
C GLY A 19 -12.79 -1.33 -12.12
N GLU A 20 -11.69 -0.70 -11.70
CA GLU A 20 -10.91 -1.13 -10.55
C GLU A 20 -11.66 -0.87 -9.24
N LYS A 21 -11.57 -1.83 -8.31
CA LYS A 21 -12.20 -1.80 -6.99
C LYS A 21 -11.28 -2.38 -5.93
N VAL A 22 -11.42 -1.88 -4.69
CA VAL A 22 -10.78 -2.46 -3.51
C VAL A 22 -11.46 -3.80 -3.19
N VAL A 23 -10.67 -4.85 -2.94
CA VAL A 23 -11.15 -6.25 -2.80
C VAL A 23 -10.93 -6.85 -1.41
N GLY A 24 -10.76 -6.00 -0.38
CA GLY A 24 -10.56 -6.45 0.99
C GLY A 24 -10.43 -5.31 1.99
N ASN A 25 -9.99 -5.65 3.20
CA ASN A 25 -9.73 -4.67 4.25
C ASN A 25 -8.41 -3.95 3.98
N SER A 26 -8.31 -2.70 4.43
CA SER A 26 -7.04 -1.96 4.48
C SER A 26 -6.37 -2.12 5.84
N VAL A 27 -5.04 -2.09 5.87
CA VAL A 27 -4.24 -2.06 7.10
C VAL A 27 -3.36 -0.83 7.06
N THR A 28 -3.24 -0.11 8.17
CA THR A 28 -2.25 0.97 8.29
C THR A 28 -1.22 0.58 9.34
N LEU A 29 0.05 0.56 8.95
CA LEU A 29 1.18 0.24 9.82
C LEU A 29 2.32 1.21 9.52
N ASN A 30 2.90 1.81 10.57
CA ASN A 30 3.99 2.79 10.48
C ASN A 30 3.75 3.88 9.42
N ASN A 31 2.61 4.56 9.52
CA ASN A 31 2.19 5.63 8.59
C ASN A 31 1.96 5.19 7.13
N ILE A 32 2.04 3.90 6.81
CA ILE A 32 1.74 3.37 5.48
C ILE A 32 0.43 2.60 5.50
N THR A 33 -0.48 2.95 4.60
CA THR A 33 -1.73 2.24 4.37
C THR A 33 -1.58 1.26 3.20
N PHE A 34 -1.88 0.00 3.48
CA PHE A 34 -1.88 -1.13 2.56
C PHE A 34 -3.32 -1.53 2.22
N PHE A 35 -3.62 -1.69 0.94
CA PHE A 35 -4.89 -2.23 0.48
C PHE A 35 -4.75 -2.85 -0.91
N ASN A 36 -5.64 -3.79 -1.23
CA ASN A 36 -5.60 -4.48 -2.50
C ASN A 36 -6.77 -4.11 -3.38
N THR A 37 -6.52 -4.03 -4.67
CA THR A 37 -7.53 -3.84 -5.70
C THR A 37 -7.48 -4.96 -6.72
N ASN A 38 -8.60 -5.10 -7.43
CA ASN A 38 -8.65 -5.82 -8.68
C ASN A 38 -9.31 -4.93 -9.74
N GLN A 39 -8.74 -4.93 -10.94
CA GLN A 39 -9.32 -4.37 -12.13
C GLN A 39 -9.65 -5.51 -13.09
N PRO A 40 -10.93 -5.81 -13.34
CA PRO A 40 -11.30 -6.77 -14.36
C PRO A 40 -10.71 -6.37 -15.72
N GLU A 41 -10.11 -7.32 -16.41
CA GLU A 41 -9.62 -7.09 -17.77
C GLU A 41 -10.79 -7.20 -18.75
N THR A 42 -10.83 -6.28 -19.71
CA THR A 42 -11.92 -6.18 -20.69
C THR A 42 -11.62 -6.93 -21.98
N ALA A 43 -10.35 -7.26 -22.23
CA ALA A 43 -9.94 -8.02 -23.40
C ALA A 43 -9.97 -9.53 -23.12
N VAL A 44 -10.98 -10.22 -23.65
CA VAL A 44 -10.92 -11.66 -23.88
C VAL A 44 -10.17 -11.86 -25.18
N VAL A 45 -8.89 -12.29 -25.13
CA VAL A 45 -8.19 -12.71 -26.34
C VAL A 45 -8.84 -14.02 -26.78
N SER A 46 -9.66 -13.95 -27.83
CA SER A 46 -10.60 -15.01 -28.24
C SER A 46 -9.96 -16.34 -28.70
N THR A 47 -8.63 -16.45 -28.62
CA THR A 47 -7.85 -17.61 -29.07
C THR A 47 -7.21 -18.42 -27.95
N ASP A 48 -7.22 -17.93 -26.69
CA ASP A 48 -6.61 -18.64 -25.57
C ASP A 48 -7.67 -19.08 -24.54
N CYS A 49 -7.71 -20.37 -24.22
CA CYS A 49 -8.42 -20.91 -23.05
C CYS A 49 -7.71 -20.54 -21.73
N SER A 50 -7.10 -19.36 -21.66
CA SER A 50 -6.44 -18.85 -20.46
C SER A 50 -7.46 -18.15 -19.58
N SER A 51 -7.47 -18.50 -18.29
CA SER A 51 -8.22 -17.74 -17.29
C SER A 51 -7.66 -16.31 -17.20
N ASN A 52 -8.53 -15.32 -17.35
CA ASN A 52 -8.18 -13.92 -17.14
C ASN A 52 -8.78 -13.45 -15.81
N LEU A 53 -7.94 -13.33 -14.79
CA LEU A 53 -8.34 -12.92 -13.45
C LEU A 53 -8.26 -11.40 -13.24
N GLY A 54 -8.06 -10.63 -14.31
CA GLY A 54 -7.83 -9.19 -14.24
C GLY A 54 -6.47 -8.82 -13.68
N VAL A 55 -6.28 -7.53 -13.41
CA VAL A 55 -5.06 -6.97 -12.84
C VAL A 55 -5.24 -6.80 -11.33
N ALA A 56 -4.44 -7.50 -10.54
CA ALA A 56 -4.40 -7.33 -9.10
C ALA A 56 -3.30 -6.35 -8.70
N ARG A 57 -3.64 -5.33 -7.92
CA ARG A 57 -2.67 -4.35 -7.42
C ARG A 57 -2.68 -4.30 -5.90
N GLN A 58 -1.49 -4.23 -5.31
CA GLN A 58 -1.32 -3.95 -3.89
C GLN A 58 -0.83 -2.52 -3.76
N TYR A 59 -1.65 -1.66 -3.19
CA TYR A 59 -1.29 -0.27 -2.92
C TYR A 59 -0.57 -0.17 -1.58
N LYS A 60 0.44 0.70 -1.54
CA LYS A 60 1.25 1.00 -0.36
C LYS A 60 1.50 2.50 -0.35
N VAL A 61 0.72 3.23 0.44
CA VAL A 61 0.69 4.69 0.36
C VAL A 61 0.80 5.34 1.73
N GLY A 62 1.38 6.53 1.80
CA GLY A 62 1.39 7.36 3.00
C GLY A 62 -0.04 7.62 3.48
N PHE A 63 -0.30 7.39 4.76
CA PHE A 63 -1.61 7.59 5.38
C PHE A 63 -2.06 9.06 5.29
N ASP A 64 -1.12 9.99 5.43
CA ASP A 64 -1.36 11.42 5.47
C ASP A 64 -1.49 12.07 4.09
N ASP A 65 -0.79 11.58 3.07
CA ASP A 65 -0.71 12.25 1.77
C ASP A 65 -0.83 11.37 0.51
N ALA A 66 -1.01 10.06 0.69
CA ALA A 66 -1.05 9.06 -0.37
C ALA A 66 0.19 9.00 -1.27
N THR A 67 1.34 9.50 -0.84
CA THR A 67 2.60 9.32 -1.56
C THR A 67 3.07 7.87 -1.49
N SER A 68 3.90 7.44 -2.44
CA SER A 68 4.62 6.18 -2.26
C SER A 68 5.75 6.37 -1.25
N PHE A 69 6.04 5.34 -0.46
CA PHE A 69 7.13 5.38 0.51
C PHE A 69 8.47 4.84 -0.03
N GLN A 70 8.45 4.13 -1.17
CA GLN A 70 9.63 3.55 -1.79
C GLN A 70 9.43 3.41 -3.31
N ASP A 71 10.53 3.34 -4.05
CA ASP A 71 10.56 3.07 -5.48
C ASP A 71 10.16 1.59 -5.72
N GLN A 72 8.93 1.36 -6.18
CA GLN A 72 8.41 0.02 -6.44
C GLN A 72 8.74 -0.46 -7.85
N ASN A 73 8.96 0.46 -8.78
CA ASN A 73 9.15 0.17 -10.20
C ASN A 73 10.64 0.12 -10.62
N ILE A 74 11.55 0.51 -9.70
CA ILE A 74 13.01 0.54 -9.82
C ILE A 74 13.47 1.50 -10.94
N ASP A 75 12.76 2.61 -11.14
CA ASP A 75 13.13 3.65 -12.12
C ASP A 75 14.07 4.73 -11.56
N GLY A 76 14.37 4.66 -10.25
CA GLY A 76 15.25 5.58 -9.55
C GLY A 76 14.56 6.84 -9.03
N SER A 77 13.23 6.93 -9.15
CA SER A 77 12.40 7.99 -8.60
C SER A 77 11.34 7.40 -7.67
N VAL A 78 10.83 8.20 -6.73
CA VAL A 78 9.66 7.84 -5.92
C VAL A 78 8.53 8.77 -6.31
N ASP A 79 7.54 8.26 -7.02
CA ASP A 79 6.43 9.05 -7.54
C ASP A 79 5.07 8.34 -7.43
N ALA A 80 4.08 8.84 -8.19
CA ALA A 80 2.71 8.33 -8.14
C ALA A 80 2.56 6.92 -8.75
N ALA A 81 3.48 6.50 -9.64
CA ALA A 81 3.52 5.19 -10.25
C ALA A 81 3.97 4.10 -9.25
N ASP A 82 4.69 4.50 -8.20
CA ASP A 82 5.16 3.60 -7.14
C ASP A 82 4.11 3.28 -6.08
N ARG A 83 2.93 3.90 -6.15
CA ARG A 83 1.90 3.71 -5.12
C ARG A 83 1.34 2.30 -5.07
N TYR A 84 1.62 1.48 -6.08
CA TYR A 84 1.20 0.09 -6.10
C TYR A 84 2.21 -0.82 -6.81
N THR A 85 2.16 -2.10 -6.48
CA THR A 85 2.74 -3.18 -7.30
C THR A 85 1.66 -3.98 -7.98
N THR A 86 1.96 -4.51 -9.16
CA THR A 86 1.07 -5.45 -9.85
C THR A 86 1.48 -6.88 -9.51
N HIS A 87 0.51 -7.70 -9.10
CA HIS A 87 0.74 -9.11 -8.78
C HIS A 87 0.46 -9.99 -9.99
N VAL A 88 1.48 -10.77 -10.39
CA VAL A 88 1.39 -11.71 -11.50
C VAL A 88 0.34 -12.78 -11.19
N GLY A 89 -0.49 -13.12 -12.18
CA GLY A 89 -1.60 -14.06 -12.01
C GLY A 89 -2.95 -13.39 -11.69
N GLY A 90 -2.95 -12.12 -11.29
CA GLY A 90 -4.18 -11.36 -11.10
C GLY A 90 -5.06 -11.87 -9.96
N GLY A 91 -6.37 -11.65 -10.08
CA GLY A 91 -7.37 -12.13 -9.13
C GLY A 91 -7.51 -11.27 -7.88
N TYR A 92 -8.04 -11.88 -6.82
CA TYR A 92 -8.31 -11.19 -5.56
C TYR A 92 -7.22 -11.52 -4.54
N LEU A 93 -6.30 -10.58 -4.37
CA LEU A 93 -5.27 -10.70 -3.34
C LEU A 93 -5.92 -10.75 -1.95
N PRO A 94 -5.45 -11.63 -1.05
CA PRO A 94 -5.92 -11.67 0.34
C PRO A 94 -5.77 -10.31 1.01
N SER A 95 -6.65 -9.95 1.93
CA SER A 95 -6.50 -8.70 2.69
C SER A 95 -5.12 -8.64 3.35
N PRO A 96 -4.40 -7.50 3.32
CA PRO A 96 -3.15 -7.35 4.03
C PRO A 96 -3.33 -7.61 5.53
N VAL A 97 -2.33 -8.24 6.15
CA VAL A 97 -2.35 -8.58 7.58
C VAL A 97 -1.05 -8.09 8.21
N PRO A 98 -1.09 -7.27 9.28
CA PRO A 98 0.11 -6.89 10.01
C PRO A 98 0.61 -8.09 10.83
N VAL A 99 1.92 -8.28 10.85
CA VAL A 99 2.57 -9.36 11.59
C VAL A 99 3.74 -8.84 12.39
N VAL A 100 3.98 -9.46 13.54
CA VAL A 100 5.21 -9.33 14.32
C VAL A 100 5.68 -10.75 14.59
N VAL A 101 6.91 -11.07 14.16
CA VAL A 101 7.47 -12.42 14.22
C VAL A 101 8.90 -12.38 14.73
N GLU A 102 9.34 -13.45 15.38
CA GLU A 102 10.75 -13.64 15.76
C GLU A 102 11.37 -14.69 14.82
N ILE A 103 12.46 -14.33 14.14
CA ILE A 103 13.20 -15.18 13.20
C ILE A 103 14.66 -15.13 13.61
N ASP A 104 15.28 -16.27 13.88
CA ASP A 104 16.69 -16.38 14.27
C ASP A 104 17.11 -15.49 15.47
N GLY A 105 16.16 -15.18 16.36
CA GLY A 105 16.37 -14.33 17.54
C GLY A 105 16.20 -12.83 17.29
N GLU A 106 15.83 -12.43 16.06
CA GLU A 106 15.52 -11.04 15.68
C GLU A 106 14.00 -10.87 15.50
N ILE A 107 13.45 -9.77 16.01
CA ILE A 107 12.03 -9.46 15.87
C ILE A 107 11.84 -8.62 14.60
N HIS A 108 10.94 -9.06 13.74
CA HIS A 108 10.52 -8.38 12.53
C HIS A 108 9.06 -7.96 12.62
N GLU A 109 8.75 -6.79 12.07
CA GLU A 109 7.39 -6.32 11.86
C GLU A 109 7.17 -6.12 10.36
N GLY A 110 5.96 -6.43 9.89
CA GLY A 110 5.63 -6.22 8.51
C GLY A 110 4.16 -6.38 8.21
N VAL A 111 3.83 -6.31 6.94
CA VAL A 111 2.52 -6.58 6.39
C VAL A 111 2.65 -7.68 5.34
N ILE A 112 1.82 -8.71 5.48
CA ILE A 112 1.76 -9.83 4.54
C ILE A 112 0.46 -9.75 3.74
N SER A 113 0.56 -9.87 2.42
CA SER A 113 -0.60 -10.04 1.54
C SER A 113 -0.29 -11.07 0.46
N GLY A 114 -0.90 -12.25 0.57
CA GLY A 114 -0.57 -13.37 -0.31
C GLY A 114 0.90 -13.77 -0.14
N VAL A 115 1.69 -13.59 -1.20
CA VAL A 115 3.15 -13.84 -1.20
C VAL A 115 3.98 -12.56 -1.04
N ALA A 116 3.34 -11.39 -0.99
CA ALA A 116 4.01 -10.13 -0.71
C ALA A 116 4.28 -10.00 0.79
N VAL A 117 5.53 -9.73 1.14
CA VAL A 117 5.97 -9.39 2.49
C VAL A 117 6.60 -8.01 2.40
N ASP A 118 6.03 -7.06 3.13
CA ASP A 118 6.45 -5.66 3.14
C ASP A 118 6.83 -5.24 4.56
N GLU A 119 7.97 -4.58 4.71
CA GLU A 119 8.40 -3.96 5.96
C GLU A 119 8.26 -2.44 5.83
N PRO A 120 7.17 -1.82 6.34
CA PRO A 120 7.01 -0.38 6.29
C PRO A 120 8.02 0.31 7.22
N PRO A 121 8.50 1.51 6.87
CA PRO A 121 9.49 2.24 7.64
C PRO A 121 8.95 2.54 9.04
N GLY A 122 9.45 1.83 10.05
CA GLY A 122 8.97 1.90 11.43
C GLY A 122 10.00 2.46 12.41
N SER A 123 9.53 2.79 13.61
CA SER A 123 10.44 2.94 14.77
C SER A 123 10.93 1.57 15.20
N ASP A 124 12.09 1.53 15.86
CA ASP A 124 12.63 0.29 16.41
C ASP A 124 11.57 -0.44 17.27
N LEU A 125 11.37 -1.72 16.99
CA LEU A 125 10.45 -2.55 17.77
C LEU A 125 10.90 -2.59 19.23
N ASN A 126 9.93 -2.61 20.13
CA ASN A 126 10.15 -2.50 21.58
C ASN A 126 10.81 -1.19 22.05
N ALA A 127 10.93 -0.17 21.19
CA ALA A 127 11.36 1.14 21.65
C ALA A 127 10.29 1.82 22.51
N ARG A 128 10.71 2.35 23.65
CA ARG A 128 9.86 3.19 24.50
C ARG A 128 10.01 4.65 24.10
N LEU A 129 9.05 5.15 23.33
CA LEU A 129 9.03 6.57 22.94
C LEU A 129 8.36 7.44 24.01
N ARG A 130 8.92 8.61 24.28
CA ARG A 130 8.28 9.66 25.07
C ARG A 130 7.79 10.75 24.13
N LYS A 131 6.47 10.85 23.95
CA LYS A 131 5.83 11.89 23.14
C LYS A 131 5.35 13.02 24.05
N PHE A 132 5.84 14.23 23.79
CA PHE A 132 5.34 15.44 24.44
C PHE A 132 4.32 16.09 23.51
N TRP A 133 3.16 16.41 24.04
CA TRP A 133 2.14 17.17 23.34
C TRP A 133 2.16 18.58 23.91
N TYR A 134 2.32 19.59 23.06
CA TYR A 134 2.10 20.97 23.45
C TYR A 134 0.92 21.53 22.65
N LYS A 135 0.11 22.34 23.31
CA LYS A 135 -0.95 23.13 22.69
C LYS A 135 -0.68 24.58 23.04
N GLU A 136 -0.38 25.39 22.02
CA GLU A 136 -0.36 26.84 22.19
C GLU A 136 -1.79 27.29 22.51
N MET A 137 -1.95 28.00 23.64
CA MET A 137 -3.22 28.63 23.99
C MET A 137 -3.07 30.12 23.71
N GLU A 138 -3.85 30.62 22.76
CA GLU A 138 -4.01 32.06 22.50
C GLU A 138 -4.86 32.74 23.58
#